data_AF-A0A959L6A1-F1
#
_entry.id   AF-A0A959L6A1-F1
#
_cell.length_a   1.000
_cell.length_b   1.000
_cell.length_c   1.000
_cell.angle_alpha   90.00
_cell.angle_beta   90.00
_cell.angle_gamma   90.00
#
_symmetry.space_group_name_H-M   'P 1'
#
loop_
_entity.id
_entity.type
_entity.pdbx_description
1 polymer ?
#
loop_
_entity_poly.entity_id
_entity_poly.type
_entity_poly.pdbx_seq_one_letter_code
_entity_poly.pdbx_strand_id
1 'polypeptide(L)'
;MKSLQCLLIRIKSFCYLLSLATLFIMCGRLGTPEENRDDASHIQWSERLGYPSDHIVLILHADDLGMCEEANASGIRYLEGDFIQSGSAMPPCPAFDEFIQWAKANPAEDVGLHLTLTSEWKTYRWSALSPRDQVPGLTDPEGKMWRSVEEVVQHADAKEVNMEIRTQVEKAISMGFRPKHIDTHMGT
;
A
#
# COMPACT_ATOMS: atom_id res chain seq x y z
N MET A 1 59.67 46.92 -6.92
CA MET A 1 59.00 45.66 -6.47
C MET A 1 57.71 45.87 -5.66
N LYS A 2 57.53 46.95 -4.87
CA LYS A 2 56.26 47.20 -4.12
C LYS A 2 55.04 47.61 -4.98
N SER A 3 55.23 48.20 -6.16
CA SER A 3 54.12 48.67 -7.01
C SER A 3 53.38 47.54 -7.75
N LEU A 4 54.09 46.49 -8.18
CA LEU A 4 53.48 45.35 -8.89
C LEU A 4 52.60 44.49 -7.98
N GLN A 5 53.00 44.29 -6.71
CA GLN A 5 52.19 43.55 -5.73
C GLN A 5 50.89 44.29 -5.39
N CYS A 6 50.92 45.63 -5.31
CA CYS A 6 49.74 46.44 -5.03
C CYS A 6 48.71 46.39 -6.20
N LEU A 7 49.21 46.34 -7.44
CA LEU A 7 48.37 46.19 -8.64
C LEU A 7 47.72 44.80 -8.71
N LEU A 8 48.47 43.73 -8.42
CA LEU A 8 47.97 42.36 -8.40
C LEU A 8 46.92 42.13 -7.30
N ILE A 9 47.07 42.77 -6.13
CA ILE A 9 46.07 42.71 -5.06
C ILE A 9 44.79 43.44 -5.47
N ARG A 10 44.89 44.62 -6.09
CA ARG A 10 43.73 45.36 -6.59
C ARG A 10 42.97 44.61 -7.68
N ILE A 11 43.68 43.93 -8.59
CA ILE A 11 43.06 43.10 -9.63
C ILE A 11 42.36 41.87 -9.03
N LYS A 12 42.99 41.18 -8.06
CA LYS A 12 42.35 40.04 -7.38
C LYS A 12 41.13 40.45 -6.56
N SER A 13 41.19 41.57 -5.84
CA SER A 13 40.04 42.14 -5.12
C SER A 13 38.92 42.57 -6.07
N PHE A 14 39.26 43.15 -7.23
CA PHE A 14 38.27 43.53 -8.24
C PHE A 14 37.60 42.30 -8.87
N CYS A 15 38.37 41.26 -9.22
CA CYS A 15 37.78 40.01 -9.73
C CYS A 15 36.93 39.29 -8.68
N TYR A 16 37.31 39.34 -7.40
CA TYR A 16 36.54 38.75 -6.31
C TYR A 16 35.23 39.51 -6.02
N LEU A 17 35.27 40.85 -6.09
CA LEU A 17 34.08 41.70 -6.02
C LEU A 17 33.16 41.49 -7.23
N LEU A 18 33.72 41.31 -8.43
CA LEU A 18 32.95 41.01 -9.64
C LEU A 18 32.29 39.63 -9.54
N SER A 19 32.97 38.62 -8.99
CA SER A 19 32.39 37.28 -8.75
C SER A 19 31.34 37.24 -7.65
N LEU A 20 31.47 38.09 -6.62
CA LEU A 20 30.46 38.24 -5.57
C LEU A 20 29.22 38.97 -6.11
N ALA A 21 29.40 39.98 -6.96
CA ALA A 21 28.31 40.71 -7.59
C ALA A 21 27.49 39.83 -8.56
N THR A 22 28.15 38.93 -9.32
CA THR A 22 27.43 37.98 -10.18
C THR A 22 26.72 36.88 -9.38
N LEU A 23 27.28 36.45 -8.26
CA LEU A 23 26.60 35.53 -7.33
C LEU A 23 25.35 36.17 -6.71
N PHE A 24 25.39 37.47 -6.38
CA PHE A 24 24.23 38.22 -5.88
C PHE A 24 23.16 38.45 -6.96
N ILE A 25 23.53 38.65 -8.22
CA ILE A 25 22.57 38.79 -9.33
C ILE A 25 21.93 37.45 -9.69
N MET A 26 22.67 36.33 -9.59
CA MET A 26 22.13 34.97 -9.74
C MET A 26 21.25 34.55 -8.56
N CYS A 27 21.57 34.98 -7.33
CA CYS A 27 20.77 34.68 -6.14
C CYS A 27 19.57 35.64 -5.96
N GLY A 28 19.67 36.87 -6.46
CA GLY A 28 18.59 37.87 -6.47
C GLY A 28 17.51 37.64 -7.53
N ARG A 29 17.64 36.56 -8.31
CA ARG A 29 16.58 35.98 -9.16
C ARG A 29 15.91 34.77 -8.52
N LEU A 30 16.08 34.57 -7.21
CA LEU A 30 15.05 33.90 -6.44
C LEU A 30 13.82 34.78 -6.52
N GLY A 31 12.90 34.39 -7.40
CA GLY A 31 11.56 34.96 -7.41
C GLY A 31 11.07 35.03 -5.97
N THR A 32 10.27 36.06 -5.66
CA THR A 32 9.31 35.95 -4.57
C THR A 32 8.77 34.52 -4.61
N PRO A 33 8.72 33.77 -3.49
CA PRO A 33 7.97 32.54 -3.52
C PRO A 33 6.61 32.94 -4.08
N GLU A 34 6.29 32.46 -5.27
CA GLU A 34 4.91 32.33 -5.64
C GLU A 34 4.38 31.52 -4.46
N GLU A 35 3.68 32.20 -3.56
CA GLU A 35 2.61 31.57 -2.83
C GLU A 35 1.78 30.96 -3.94
N ASN A 36 2.12 29.72 -4.28
CA ASN A 36 1.31 28.86 -5.09
C ASN A 36 0.13 28.56 -4.17
N ARG A 37 -0.75 29.55 -4.05
CA ARG A 37 -2.13 29.36 -3.69
C ARG A 37 -2.67 28.59 -4.88
N ASP A 38 -2.42 27.29 -4.87
CA ASP A 38 -3.36 26.34 -5.41
C ASP A 38 -4.65 26.56 -4.60
N ASP A 39 -5.38 27.61 -4.98
CA ASP A 39 -6.75 27.96 -4.57
C ASP A 39 -7.71 26.99 -5.27
N ALA A 40 -7.44 25.70 -5.09
CA ALA A 40 -8.44 24.68 -5.15
C ALA A 40 -8.69 24.33 -3.68
N SER A 41 -9.87 24.64 -3.18
CA SER A 41 -10.37 24.07 -1.92
C SER A 41 -10.20 22.54 -2.00
N HIS A 42 -9.10 22.01 -1.48
CA HIS A 42 -8.82 20.58 -1.48
C HIS A 42 -9.72 19.95 -0.43
N ILE A 43 -10.98 19.70 -0.81
CA ILE A 43 -11.96 18.99 0.01
C ILE A 43 -11.44 17.57 0.21
N GLN A 44 -11.18 17.19 1.46
CA GLN A 44 -10.72 15.85 1.80
C GLN A 44 -11.80 14.80 1.52
N TRP A 45 -11.40 13.53 1.36
CA TRP A 45 -12.38 12.45 1.17
C TRP A 45 -13.34 12.31 2.34
N SER A 46 -12.87 12.54 3.58
CA SER A 46 -13.72 12.60 4.78
C SER A 46 -14.83 13.65 4.64
N GLU A 47 -14.51 14.85 4.19
CA GLU A 47 -15.50 15.91 3.93
C GLU A 47 -16.47 15.53 2.82
N ARG A 48 -15.98 14.90 1.74
CA ARG A 48 -16.85 14.40 0.65
C ARG A 48 -17.81 13.31 1.13
N LEU A 49 -17.43 12.54 2.14
CA LEU A 49 -18.26 11.53 2.79
C LEU A 49 -19.24 12.14 3.82
N GLY A 50 -19.21 13.46 4.02
CA GLY A 50 -20.13 14.19 4.90
C GLY A 50 -19.60 14.41 6.32
N TYR A 51 -18.33 14.07 6.60
CA TYR A 51 -17.72 14.38 7.89
C TYR A 51 -17.28 15.85 7.94
N PRO A 52 -17.25 16.49 9.12
CA PRO A 52 -16.74 17.85 9.25
C PRO A 52 -15.24 17.95 8.91
N SER A 53 -14.81 19.09 8.38
CA SER A 53 -13.43 19.31 7.90
C SER A 53 -12.37 19.31 9.00
N ASP A 54 -12.76 19.45 10.27
CA ASP A 54 -11.90 19.44 11.45
C ASP A 54 -11.88 18.09 12.17
N HIS A 55 -12.58 17.07 11.64
CA HIS A 55 -12.63 15.74 12.24
C HIS A 55 -11.58 14.80 11.64
N ILE A 56 -11.00 13.98 12.52
CA ILE A 56 -10.22 12.80 12.13
C ILE A 56 -11.19 11.64 12.01
N VAL A 57 -11.26 11.04 10.82
CA VAL A 57 -12.05 9.82 10.56
C VAL A 57 -11.10 8.64 10.56
N LEU A 58 -11.42 7.60 11.33
CA LEU A 58 -10.62 6.40 11.48
C LEU A 58 -11.46 5.16 11.14
N ILE A 59 -10.86 4.25 10.37
CA ILE A 59 -11.37 2.90 10.15
C ILE A 59 -10.36 1.97 10.80
N LEU A 60 -10.77 1.27 11.85
CA LEU A 60 -10.00 0.16 12.39
C LEU A 60 -10.30 -1.07 11.55
N HIS A 61 -9.24 -1.65 10.99
CA HIS A 61 -9.29 -2.73 10.03
C HIS A 61 -8.52 -3.94 10.56
N ALA A 62 -9.07 -5.15 10.41
CA ALA A 62 -8.42 -6.40 10.78
C ALA A 62 -8.03 -7.22 9.55
N ASP A 63 -6.72 -7.40 9.39
CA ASP A 63 -6.11 -8.22 8.35
C ASP A 63 -6.16 -9.72 8.72
N ASP A 64 -5.81 -10.57 7.75
CA ASP A 64 -5.56 -12.01 7.91
C ASP A 64 -6.75 -12.87 8.35
N LEU A 65 -7.98 -12.40 8.17
CA LEU A 65 -9.17 -13.25 8.37
C LEU A 65 -9.15 -14.40 7.36
N GLY A 66 -9.70 -15.54 7.72
CA GLY A 66 -9.62 -16.76 6.93
C GLY A 66 -8.27 -17.50 7.01
N MET A 67 -7.24 -16.94 7.64
CA MET A 67 -5.96 -17.62 7.83
C MET A 67 -6.12 -18.91 8.66
N CYS A 68 -6.70 -18.80 9.86
CA CYS A 68 -6.95 -19.90 10.78
C CYS A 68 -8.23 -19.66 11.61
N GLU A 69 -8.68 -20.68 12.33
CA GLU A 69 -9.89 -20.62 13.17
C GLU A 69 -9.76 -19.54 14.25
N GLU A 70 -8.58 -19.36 14.83
CA GLU A 70 -8.35 -18.36 15.89
C GLU A 70 -8.40 -16.93 15.36
N ALA A 71 -7.85 -16.70 14.16
CA ALA A 71 -7.95 -15.39 13.50
C ALA A 71 -9.42 -15.04 13.21
N ASN A 72 -10.18 -16.00 12.69
CA ASN A 72 -11.62 -15.85 12.47
C ASN A 72 -12.37 -15.55 13.77
N ALA A 73 -12.18 -16.36 14.80
CA ALA A 73 -12.87 -16.21 16.08
C ALA A 73 -12.59 -14.84 16.72
N SER A 74 -11.34 -14.36 16.62
CA SER A 74 -10.98 -13.02 17.07
C SER A 74 -11.64 -11.94 16.21
N GLY A 75 -11.51 -12.00 14.88
CA GLY A 75 -12.10 -11.02 13.98
C GLY A 75 -13.60 -10.87 14.15
N ILE A 76 -14.31 -12.00 14.20
CA ILE A 76 -15.76 -12.06 14.44
C ILE A 76 -16.12 -11.37 15.76
N ARG A 77 -15.43 -11.72 16.85
CA ARG A 77 -15.67 -11.10 18.15
C ARG A 77 -15.49 -9.58 18.14
N TYR A 78 -14.51 -9.08 17.39
CA TYR A 78 -14.23 -7.65 17.31
C TYR A 78 -15.24 -6.91 16.43
N LEU A 79 -15.70 -7.52 15.33
CA LEU A 79 -16.75 -6.99 14.46
C LEU A 79 -18.10 -6.96 15.18
N GLU A 80 -18.56 -8.09 15.71
CA GLU A 80 -19.85 -8.19 16.42
C GLU A 80 -19.92 -7.33 17.69
N GLY A 81 -18.76 -6.97 18.25
CA GLY A 81 -18.64 -6.10 19.42
C GLY A 81 -18.48 -4.62 19.10
N ASP A 82 -18.52 -4.20 17.83
CA ASP A 82 -18.26 -2.84 17.35
C ASP A 82 -16.87 -2.28 17.79
N PHE A 83 -15.90 -3.15 18.06
CA PHE A 83 -14.54 -2.73 18.45
C PHE A 83 -13.69 -2.32 17.24
N ILE A 84 -13.97 -2.89 16.07
CA ILE A 84 -13.40 -2.52 14.77
C ILE A 84 -14.53 -2.31 13.76
N GLN A 85 -14.24 -1.63 12.66
CA GLN A 85 -15.26 -1.28 11.66
C GLN A 85 -15.20 -2.18 10.44
N SER A 86 -14.06 -2.84 10.20
CA SER A 86 -13.77 -3.48 8.93
C SER A 86 -12.77 -4.63 9.09
N GLY A 87 -12.79 -5.57 8.15
CA GLY A 87 -11.79 -6.65 8.08
C GLY A 87 -11.70 -7.28 6.70
N SER A 88 -10.60 -7.95 6.40
CA SER A 88 -10.32 -8.54 5.09
C SER A 88 -9.87 -9.99 5.22
N ALA A 89 -10.38 -10.85 4.33
CA ALA A 89 -10.15 -12.29 4.41
C ALA A 89 -9.27 -12.82 3.27
N MET A 90 -8.33 -13.71 3.58
CA MET A 90 -7.32 -14.29 2.68
C MET A 90 -7.88 -15.51 1.92
N PRO A 91 -8.23 -15.41 0.63
CA PRO A 91 -8.92 -16.48 -0.09
C PRO A 91 -8.16 -17.82 -0.22
N PRO A 92 -6.81 -17.83 -0.33
CA PRO A 92 -6.02 -19.07 -0.35
C PRO A 92 -6.00 -19.86 0.97
N CYS A 93 -6.36 -19.24 2.09
CA CYS A 93 -6.11 -19.80 3.41
C CYS A 93 -7.15 -20.85 3.86
N PRO A 94 -6.77 -21.80 4.73
CA PRO A 94 -7.62 -22.95 5.09
C PRO A 94 -8.96 -22.58 5.74
N ALA A 95 -9.02 -21.50 6.52
CA ALA A 95 -10.22 -21.12 7.27
C ALA A 95 -11.07 -20.05 6.54
N PHE A 96 -10.72 -19.72 5.29
CA PHE A 96 -11.43 -18.69 4.50
C PHE A 96 -12.90 -19.05 4.29
N ASP A 97 -13.16 -20.29 3.88
CA ASP A 97 -14.52 -20.69 3.49
C ASP A 97 -15.50 -20.58 4.67
N GLU A 98 -15.06 -20.94 5.87
CA GLU A 98 -15.81 -20.78 7.11
C GLU A 98 -16.09 -19.30 7.41
N PHE A 99 -15.06 -18.46 7.36
CA PHE A 99 -15.20 -17.02 7.60
C PHE A 99 -16.18 -16.37 6.63
N ILE A 100 -16.12 -16.73 5.34
CA ILE A 100 -17.03 -16.19 4.33
C ILE A 100 -18.48 -16.63 4.55
N GLN A 101 -18.75 -17.83 5.08
CA GLN A 101 -20.12 -18.17 5.46
C GLN A 101 -20.65 -17.28 6.58
N TRP A 102 -19.81 -16.98 7.59
CA TRP A 102 -20.18 -16.02 8.64
C TRP A 102 -20.41 -14.62 8.04
N ALA A 103 -19.52 -14.13 7.19
CA ALA A 103 -19.66 -12.80 6.58
C ALA A 103 -20.94 -12.66 5.74
N LYS A 104 -21.34 -13.73 5.03
CA LYS A 104 -22.61 -13.77 4.30
C LYS A 104 -23.83 -13.72 5.21
N ALA A 105 -23.76 -14.36 6.38
CA ALA A 105 -24.82 -14.32 7.37
C ALA A 105 -24.92 -12.96 8.07
N ASN A 106 -23.86 -12.15 8.00
CA ASN A 106 -23.75 -10.84 8.64
C ASN A 106 -23.47 -9.73 7.61
N PRO A 107 -24.39 -9.44 6.66
CA PRO A 107 -24.15 -8.51 5.56
C PRO A 107 -23.95 -7.04 5.99
N ALA A 108 -24.26 -6.70 7.25
CA ALA A 108 -23.98 -5.38 7.82
C ALA A 108 -22.48 -5.13 7.97
N GLU A 109 -21.70 -6.16 8.32
CA GLU A 109 -20.26 -6.08 8.61
C GLU A 109 -19.44 -5.73 7.39
N ASP A 110 -18.46 -4.81 7.51
CA ASP A 110 -17.58 -4.44 6.40
C ASP A 110 -16.46 -5.47 6.19
N VAL A 111 -16.72 -6.44 5.32
CA VAL A 111 -15.77 -7.50 4.99
C VAL A 111 -15.30 -7.39 3.53
N GLY A 112 -13.98 -7.35 3.35
CA GLY A 112 -13.28 -7.35 2.07
C GLY A 112 -12.44 -8.60 1.84
N LEU A 113 -11.61 -8.57 0.79
CA LEU A 113 -10.62 -9.62 0.52
C LEU A 113 -9.21 -9.10 0.71
N HIS A 114 -8.43 -9.85 1.49
CA HIS A 114 -7.00 -9.67 1.69
C HIS A 114 -6.26 -10.44 0.59
N LEU A 115 -6.01 -9.76 -0.54
CA LEU A 115 -5.44 -10.40 -1.71
C LEU A 115 -4.04 -10.92 -1.37
N THR A 116 -3.84 -12.22 -1.54
CA THR A 116 -2.70 -12.93 -0.96
C THR A 116 -1.83 -13.52 -2.04
N LEU A 117 -0.55 -13.16 -2.11
CA LEU A 117 0.40 -13.71 -3.10
C LEU A 117 1.63 -14.37 -2.47
N THR A 118 1.72 -14.34 -1.13
CA THR A 118 2.80 -14.92 -0.33
C THR A 118 2.25 -15.95 0.65
N SER A 119 3.10 -16.87 1.11
CA SER A 119 2.86 -17.80 2.21
C SER A 119 4.13 -17.99 3.05
N GLU A 120 4.30 -17.08 4.00
CA GLU A 120 5.52 -16.79 4.76
C GLU A 120 5.80 -17.80 5.88
N TRP A 121 4.75 -18.40 6.47
CA TRP A 121 4.89 -19.22 7.67
C TRP A 121 5.69 -20.48 7.43
N LYS A 122 6.45 -20.92 8.44
CA LYS A 122 7.35 -22.08 8.34
C LYS A 122 6.60 -23.37 7.96
N THR A 123 5.52 -23.67 8.68
CA THR A 123 4.80 -24.96 8.58
C THR A 123 3.32 -24.83 8.21
N TYR A 124 2.73 -23.64 8.27
CA TYR A 124 1.31 -23.41 8.00
C TYR A 124 1.15 -22.64 6.69
N ARG A 125 1.26 -23.36 5.56
CA ARG A 125 1.40 -22.76 4.23
C ARG A 125 0.24 -23.08 3.30
N TRP A 126 -0.11 -22.10 2.48
CA TRP A 126 -1.16 -22.18 1.46
C TRP A 126 -0.59 -22.07 0.04
N SER A 127 -1.40 -22.45 -0.93
CA SER A 127 -1.05 -22.48 -2.35
C SER A 127 -1.89 -21.45 -3.11
N ALA A 128 -1.43 -21.04 -4.29
CA ALA A 128 -2.26 -20.30 -5.25
C ALA A 128 -3.57 -21.05 -5.52
N LEU A 129 -4.66 -20.30 -5.69
CA LEU A 129 -5.94 -20.86 -6.09
C LEU A 129 -5.96 -21.20 -7.58
N SER A 130 -5.21 -20.44 -8.38
CA SER A 130 -5.09 -20.67 -9.81
C SER A 130 -4.33 -21.98 -10.10
N PRO A 131 -4.64 -22.67 -11.20
CA PRO A 131 -3.93 -23.89 -11.57
C PRO A 131 -2.42 -23.65 -11.70
N ARG A 132 -1.61 -24.50 -11.05
CA ARG A 132 -0.14 -24.34 -10.97
C ARG A 132 0.53 -24.18 -12.34
N ASP A 133 0.03 -24.89 -13.35
CA ASP A 133 0.55 -24.84 -14.72
C ASP A 133 0.29 -23.49 -15.42
N GLN A 134 -0.66 -22.70 -14.91
CA GLN A 134 -0.97 -21.36 -15.40
C GLN A 134 -0.28 -20.24 -14.60
N VAL A 135 0.11 -20.53 -13.37
CA VAL A 135 0.84 -19.59 -12.48
C VAL A 135 2.14 -20.19 -11.91
N PRO A 136 3.05 -20.73 -12.75
CA PRO A 136 4.26 -21.40 -12.29
C PRO A 136 5.19 -20.49 -11.49
N GLY A 137 5.19 -19.19 -11.77
CA GLY A 137 5.97 -18.15 -11.09
C GLY A 137 5.41 -17.74 -9.73
N LEU A 138 4.14 -18.04 -9.42
CA LEU A 138 3.56 -17.83 -8.07
C LEU A 138 3.72 -19.04 -7.13
N THR A 139 4.30 -20.13 -7.63
CA THR A 139 4.41 -21.38 -6.87
C THR A 139 5.87 -21.76 -6.64
N ASP A 140 6.22 -21.99 -5.38
CA ASP A 140 7.55 -22.43 -4.98
C ASP A 140 7.77 -23.95 -5.21
N PRO A 141 9.00 -24.48 -4.99
CA PRO A 141 9.29 -25.90 -5.16
C PRO A 141 8.49 -26.84 -4.24
N GLU A 142 7.97 -26.36 -3.11
CA GLU A 142 7.11 -27.12 -2.19
C GLU A 142 5.64 -27.14 -2.66
N GLY A 143 5.30 -26.31 -3.64
CA GLY A 143 3.94 -26.17 -4.12
C GLY A 143 3.08 -25.16 -3.38
N LYS A 144 3.71 -24.26 -2.66
CA LYS A 144 3.09 -23.19 -1.89
C LYS A 144 3.39 -21.85 -2.56
N MET A 145 2.67 -20.80 -2.16
CA MET A 145 3.07 -19.45 -2.56
C MET A 145 4.44 -19.13 -1.94
N TRP A 146 5.22 -18.27 -2.60
CA TRP A 146 6.53 -17.83 -2.12
C TRP A 146 6.49 -17.20 -0.72
N ARG A 147 7.60 -17.25 0.02
CA ARG A 147 7.61 -16.84 1.43
C ARG A 147 7.73 -15.32 1.59
N SER A 148 8.26 -14.62 0.59
CA SER A 148 8.44 -13.17 0.64
C SER A 148 7.98 -12.46 -0.62
N VAL A 149 7.72 -11.17 -0.48
CA VAL A 149 7.36 -10.27 -1.59
C VAL A 149 8.46 -10.26 -2.66
N GLU A 150 9.72 -10.26 -2.24
CA GLU A 150 10.86 -10.27 -3.16
C GLU A 150 10.89 -11.54 -4.01
N GLU A 151 10.57 -12.70 -3.44
CA GLU A 151 10.48 -13.95 -4.18
C GLU A 151 9.32 -13.92 -5.20
N VAL A 152 8.16 -13.36 -4.83
CA VAL A 152 7.05 -13.15 -5.80
C VAL A 152 7.52 -12.28 -6.95
N VAL A 153 8.16 -11.13 -6.67
CA VAL A 153 8.66 -10.19 -7.69
C VAL A 153 9.72 -10.83 -8.59
N GLN A 154 10.54 -11.74 -8.08
CA GLN A 154 11.59 -12.41 -8.84
C GLN A 154 11.05 -13.50 -9.78
N HIS A 155 9.95 -14.15 -9.43
CA HIS A 155 9.50 -15.37 -10.12
C HIS A 155 8.19 -15.21 -10.89
N ALA A 156 7.27 -14.35 -10.45
CA ALA A 156 5.94 -14.21 -11.05
C ALA A 156 5.87 -13.05 -12.05
N ASP A 157 5.16 -13.24 -13.15
CA ASP A 157 4.81 -12.14 -14.06
C ASP A 157 3.45 -11.51 -13.73
N ALA A 158 3.20 -10.32 -14.30
CA ALA A 158 1.97 -9.56 -14.05
C ALA A 158 0.68 -10.28 -14.53
N LYS A 159 0.76 -11.17 -15.52
CA LYS A 159 -0.39 -11.95 -15.99
C LYS A 159 -0.74 -13.04 -14.98
N GLU A 160 0.26 -13.69 -14.41
CA GLU A 160 0.08 -14.67 -13.34
C GLU A 160 -0.56 -14.02 -12.10
N VAL A 161 -0.02 -12.87 -11.68
CA VAL A 161 -0.57 -12.07 -10.57
C VAL A 161 -2.02 -11.68 -10.83
N ASN A 162 -2.33 -11.13 -12.01
CA ASN A 162 -3.71 -10.77 -12.37
C ASN A 162 -4.64 -11.98 -12.43
N MET A 163 -4.16 -13.14 -12.90
CA MET A 163 -4.94 -14.38 -12.89
C MET A 163 -5.27 -14.78 -11.45
N GLU A 164 -4.28 -14.82 -10.57
CA GLU A 164 -4.48 -15.22 -9.17
C GLU A 164 -5.41 -14.27 -8.41
N ILE A 165 -5.22 -12.96 -8.54
CA ILE A 165 -6.12 -11.97 -7.93
C ILE A 165 -7.56 -12.16 -8.42
N ARG A 166 -7.77 -12.42 -9.72
CA ARG A 166 -9.10 -12.69 -10.26
C ARG A 166 -9.68 -13.98 -9.70
N THR A 167 -8.91 -15.05 -9.64
CA THR A 167 -9.33 -16.33 -9.06
C THR A 167 -9.74 -16.16 -7.59
N GLN A 168 -9.03 -15.35 -6.82
CA GLN A 168 -9.36 -15.04 -5.42
C GLN A 168 -10.68 -14.28 -5.29
N VAL A 169 -10.90 -13.25 -6.11
CA VAL A 169 -12.18 -12.51 -6.16
C VAL A 169 -13.33 -13.40 -6.64
N GLU A 170 -13.09 -14.21 -7.66
CA GLU A 170 -14.08 -15.12 -8.24
C GLU A 170 -14.47 -16.22 -7.25
N LYS A 171 -13.52 -16.75 -6.45
CA LYS A 171 -13.82 -17.68 -5.36
C LYS A 171 -14.87 -17.09 -4.43
N ALA A 172 -14.65 -15.88 -3.90
CA ALA A 172 -15.60 -15.21 -3.02
C ALA A 172 -16.98 -15.00 -3.67
N ILE A 173 -17.01 -14.49 -4.90
CA ILE A 173 -18.25 -14.25 -5.65
C ILE A 173 -19.00 -15.57 -5.91
N SER A 174 -18.30 -16.64 -6.27
CA SER A 174 -18.88 -17.97 -6.52
C SER A 174 -19.54 -18.57 -5.27
N MET A 175 -19.05 -18.20 -4.08
CA MET A 175 -19.64 -18.57 -2.80
C MET A 175 -20.89 -17.73 -2.45
N GLY A 176 -21.27 -16.78 -3.30
CA GLY A 176 -22.37 -15.84 -3.07
C GLY A 176 -22.00 -14.67 -2.16
N PHE A 177 -20.71 -14.39 -1.98
CA PHE A 177 -20.22 -13.25 -1.20
C PHE A 177 -19.65 -12.18 -2.13
N ARG A 178 -20.15 -10.94 -2.02
CA ARG A 178 -19.59 -9.80 -2.74
C ARG A 178 -18.73 -8.98 -1.77
N PRO A 179 -17.40 -8.96 -1.92
CA PRO A 179 -16.54 -8.20 -1.02
C PRO A 179 -16.80 -6.70 -1.16
N LYS A 180 -16.67 -5.97 -0.04
CA LYS A 180 -16.93 -4.53 0.03
C LYS A 180 -15.71 -3.68 -0.32
N HIS A 181 -14.50 -4.20 -0.06
CA HIS A 181 -13.23 -3.57 -0.38
C HIS A 181 -12.16 -4.66 -0.65
N ILE A 182 -10.97 -4.22 -1.04
CA ILE A 182 -9.78 -5.06 -1.24
C ILE A 182 -8.55 -4.36 -0.67
N ASP A 183 -7.62 -5.15 -0.17
CA ASP A 183 -6.28 -4.80 0.28
C ASP A 183 -5.31 -5.96 -0.03
N THR A 184 -4.06 -5.92 0.43
CA THR A 184 -3.05 -6.93 0.06
C THR A 184 -2.25 -7.44 1.26
N HIS A 185 -2.04 -8.76 1.29
CA HIS A 185 -1.16 -9.42 2.25
C HIS A 185 0.28 -8.98 2.05
N MET A 186 0.91 -8.58 3.16
CA MET A 186 2.31 -8.11 3.23
C MET A 186 2.63 -6.91 2.32
N GLY A 187 1.65 -6.23 1.72
CA GLY A 187 1.90 -5.16 0.75
C GLY A 187 2.54 -5.64 -0.56
N THR A 188 2.28 -6.91 -0.93
CA THR A 188 2.72 -7.51 -2.21
C THR A 188 2.05 -6.83 -3.38
#